data_AF-A0A067H581-F1
#
_entry.id   AF-A0A067H581-F1
#
_cell.length_a   1.000
_cell.length_b   1.000
_cell.length_c   1.000
_cell.angle_alpha   90.00
_cell.angle_beta   90.00
_cell.angle_gamma   90.00
#
_symmetry.space_group_name_H-M   'P 1'
#
loop_
_entity.id
_entity.type
_entity.pdbx_description
1 polymer ?
#
loop_
_entity_poly.entity_id
_entity_poly.type
_entity_poly.pdbx_seq_one_letter_code
_entity_poly.pdbx_strand_id
1 'polypeptide(L)'
;MASTIAFFFLGLILLSASSSGLAAREPFACDPKDATTRTLPFCQVSLPIPQRVNDLIGRLSLQEKVKLLISGAAAVPRLGIKGYEWWSEALHGVSNVGPGTKFGGDFPGATSFPQVITTASSFNATLWEAIGR
;
A
#
# COMPACT_ATOMS: atom_id res chain seq x y z
N MET A 1 -15.57 -6.24 -54.35
CA MET A 1 -14.99 -7.16 -53.35
C MET A 1 -13.79 -6.62 -52.58
N ALA A 2 -13.24 -5.42 -52.89
CA ALA A 2 -12.14 -4.81 -52.14
C ALA A 2 -12.58 -3.87 -51.00
N SER A 3 -13.86 -3.47 -50.96
CA SER A 3 -14.35 -2.45 -50.01
C SER A 3 -14.86 -3.02 -48.67
N THR A 4 -15.29 -4.28 -48.64
CA THR A 4 -15.77 -4.96 -47.42
C THR A 4 -14.67 -5.46 -46.49
N ILE A 5 -13.44 -5.66 -47.01
CA ILE A 5 -12.30 -6.14 -46.22
C ILE A 5 -11.71 -5.02 -45.33
N ALA A 6 -11.77 -3.76 -45.78
CA ALA A 6 -11.24 -2.61 -45.04
C ALA A 6 -12.01 -2.32 -43.74
N PHE A 7 -13.31 -2.61 -43.69
CA PHE A 7 -14.13 -2.41 -42.48
C PHE A 7 -13.88 -3.46 -41.40
N PHE A 8 -13.45 -4.67 -41.77
CA PHE A 8 -13.13 -5.72 -40.79
C PHE A 8 -11.84 -5.43 -40.01
N PHE A 9 -10.84 -4.83 -40.67
CA PHE A 9 -9.58 -4.45 -40.02
C PHE A 9 -9.70 -3.21 -39.14
N LEU A 10 -10.60 -2.27 -39.44
CA LEU A 10 -10.83 -1.10 -38.60
C LEU A 10 -11.62 -1.42 -37.32
N GLY A 11 -12.46 -2.47 -37.35
CA GLY A 11 -13.21 -2.94 -36.18
C GLY A 11 -12.37 -3.71 -35.15
N LEU A 12 -11.30 -4.38 -35.57
CA LEU A 12 -10.42 -5.15 -34.66
C LEU A 12 -9.44 -4.27 -33.86
N ILE A 13 -9.10 -3.08 -34.37
CA ILE A 13 -8.15 -2.17 -33.70
C ILE A 13 -8.82 -1.40 -32.54
N LEU A 14 -10.15 -1.31 -32.53
CA LEU A 14 -10.91 -0.62 -31.47
C LEU A 14 -11.22 -1.49 -30.25
N LEU A 15 -10.94 -2.80 -30.26
CA LEU A 15 -11.24 -3.72 -29.16
C LEU A 15 -10.06 -3.96 -28.20
N SER A 16 -8.92 -3.32 -28.41
CA SER A 16 -7.74 -3.36 -27.53
C SER A 16 -7.54 -2.05 -26.77
N ALA A 17 -8.65 -1.38 -26.40
CA ALA A 17 -8.60 -0.39 -25.32
C ALA A 17 -8.44 -1.14 -23.99
N SER A 18 -7.22 -1.58 -23.71
CA SER A 18 -6.80 -1.99 -22.37
C SER A 18 -7.04 -0.81 -21.46
N SER A 19 -8.14 -0.86 -20.70
CA SER A 19 -8.38 0.07 -19.61
C SER A 19 -7.35 -0.25 -18.54
N SER A 20 -6.19 0.39 -18.64
CA SER A 20 -5.26 0.57 -17.54
C SER A 20 -5.91 1.54 -16.54
N GLY A 21 -7.07 1.16 -15.99
CA GLY A 21 -7.56 1.78 -14.79
C GLY A 21 -6.48 1.58 -13.75
N LEU A 22 -6.05 2.66 -13.08
CA LEU A 22 -5.29 2.53 -11.85
C LEU A 22 -6.16 1.71 -10.88
N ALA A 23 -5.97 0.39 -10.88
CA ALA A 23 -6.61 -0.48 -9.91
C ALA A 23 -6.03 -0.05 -8.57
N ALA A 24 -6.89 0.53 -7.73
CA ALA A 24 -6.53 0.84 -6.36
C ALA A 24 -5.89 -0.42 -5.74
N ARG A 25 -4.73 -0.26 -5.11
CA ARG A 25 -4.00 -1.37 -4.52
C ARG A 25 -4.94 -2.13 -3.59
N GLU A 26 -5.02 -3.44 -3.79
CA GLU A 26 -5.87 -4.33 -3.01
C GLU A 26 -5.71 -4.07 -1.50
N PRO A 27 -6.80 -3.88 -0.74
CA PRO A 27 -6.72 -3.54 0.68
C PRO A 27 -5.89 -4.55 1.47
N PHE A 28 -5.14 -4.04 2.45
CA PHE A 28 -4.31 -4.87 3.31
C PHE A 28 -5.13 -5.73 4.29
N ALA A 29 -6.18 -5.13 4.82
CA ALA A 29 -7.16 -5.71 5.72
C ALA A 29 -8.49 -4.97 5.50
N CYS A 30 -9.59 -5.53 6.03
CA CYS A 30 -10.91 -4.90 5.96
C CYS A 30 -11.37 -4.62 4.53
N ASP A 31 -11.17 -5.59 3.63
CA ASP A 31 -11.69 -5.51 2.28
C ASP A 31 -13.23 -5.40 2.32
N PRO A 32 -13.83 -4.30 1.82
CA PRO A 32 -15.28 -4.15 1.82
C PRO A 32 -16.01 -5.22 0.99
N LYS A 33 -15.30 -5.89 0.06
CA LYS A 33 -15.82 -7.00 -0.74
C LYS A 33 -15.82 -8.32 0.02
N ASP A 34 -15.02 -8.45 1.09
CA ASP A 34 -14.99 -9.66 1.91
C ASP A 34 -16.16 -9.65 2.90
N ALA A 35 -17.23 -10.37 2.56
CA ALA A 35 -18.43 -10.49 3.38
C ALA A 35 -18.17 -11.07 4.78
N THR A 36 -17.07 -11.81 4.97
CA THR A 36 -16.76 -12.50 6.23
C THR A 36 -16.04 -11.60 7.24
N THR A 37 -15.28 -10.63 6.76
CA THR A 37 -14.44 -9.77 7.62
C THR A 37 -14.88 -8.31 7.63
N ARG A 38 -15.60 -7.83 6.60
CA ARG A 38 -16.02 -6.41 6.47
C ARG A 38 -16.85 -5.87 7.63
N THR A 39 -17.59 -6.74 8.33
CA THR A 39 -18.47 -6.35 9.45
C THR A 39 -17.81 -6.44 10.82
N LEU A 40 -16.58 -6.96 10.89
CA LEU A 40 -15.86 -7.08 12.16
C LEU A 40 -15.63 -5.69 12.78
N PRO A 41 -15.77 -5.51 14.11
CA PRO A 41 -15.64 -4.20 14.74
C PRO A 41 -14.31 -3.49 14.42
N PHE A 42 -13.18 -4.20 14.33
CA PHE A 42 -11.91 -3.58 13.94
C PHE A 42 -11.91 -2.95 12.53
N CYS A 43 -12.83 -3.37 11.65
CA CYS A 43 -13.05 -2.80 10.32
C CYS A 43 -14.07 -1.66 10.28
N GLN A 44 -14.80 -1.39 11.37
CA GLN A 44 -15.78 -0.32 11.42
C GLN A 44 -15.12 1.01 11.78
N VAL A 45 -14.87 1.84 10.77
CA VAL A 45 -14.18 3.15 10.93
C VAL A 45 -14.97 4.17 11.76
N SER A 46 -16.26 3.94 12.01
CA SER A 46 -17.09 4.73 12.91
C SER A 46 -16.77 4.48 14.40
N LEU A 47 -16.11 3.38 14.74
CA LEU A 47 -15.72 3.08 16.12
C LEU A 47 -14.39 3.75 16.48
N PRO A 48 -14.21 4.19 17.74
CA PRO A 48 -12.93 4.69 18.23
C PRO A 48 -11.78 3.69 18.02
N ILE A 49 -10.59 4.20 17.69
CA ILE A 49 -9.38 3.37 17.49
C ILE A 49 -9.14 2.38 18.64
N PRO A 50 -9.23 2.76 19.93
CA PRO A 50 -9.02 1.80 21.01
C PRO A 50 -9.97 0.59 20.98
N GLN A 51 -11.24 0.80 20.59
CA GLN A 51 -12.20 -0.29 20.47
C GLN A 51 -11.84 -1.22 19.30
N ARG A 52 -11.44 -0.64 18.17
CA ARG A 52 -11.01 -1.39 16.98
C ARG A 52 -9.75 -2.21 17.25
N VAL A 53 -8.77 -1.62 17.94
CA VAL A 53 -7.53 -2.31 18.31
C VAL A 53 -7.81 -3.43 19.30
N ASN A 54 -8.60 -3.18 20.35
CA ASN A 54 -8.95 -4.21 21.34
C ASN A 54 -9.70 -5.38 20.72
N ASP A 55 -10.64 -5.13 19.81
CA ASP A 55 -11.33 -6.18 19.06
C ASP A 55 -10.36 -6.99 18.19
N LEU A 56 -9.47 -6.34 17.43
CA LEU A 56 -8.46 -7.03 16.62
C LEU A 56 -7.55 -7.91 17.49
N ILE A 57 -6.94 -7.36 18.53
CA ILE A 57 -6.01 -8.09 19.41
C ILE A 57 -6.71 -9.21 20.18
N GLY A 58 -7.99 -9.03 20.53
CA GLY A 58 -8.81 -10.05 21.18
C GLY A 58 -9.15 -11.25 20.27
N ARG A 59 -9.16 -11.05 18.95
CA ARG A 59 -9.43 -12.10 17.95
C ARG A 59 -8.22 -12.97 17.60
N LEU A 60 -7.01 -12.48 17.87
CA LEU A 60 -5.77 -13.18 17.55
C LEU A 60 -5.48 -14.27 18.58
N SER A 61 -5.13 -15.46 18.10
CA SER A 61 -4.49 -16.50 18.90
C SER A 61 -3.10 -16.04 19.37
N LEU A 62 -2.57 -16.70 20.39
CA LEU A 62 -1.22 -16.41 20.88
C LEU A 62 -0.16 -16.60 19.79
N GLN A 63 -0.30 -17.64 18.97
CA GLN A 63 0.60 -17.96 17.86
C GLN A 63 0.56 -16.89 16.77
N GLU A 64 -0.64 -16.38 16.43
CA GLU A 64 -0.77 -15.25 15.50
C GLU A 64 -0.10 -14.00 16.09
N LYS A 65 -0.32 -13.69 17.37
CA LYS A 65 0.33 -12.54 18.04
C LYS A 65 1.85 -12.60 17.94
N VAL A 66 2.46 -13.76 18.25
CA VAL A 66 3.91 -13.93 18.19
C VAL A 66 4.45 -13.67 16.78
N LYS A 67 3.74 -14.12 15.74
CA LYS A 67 4.16 -13.90 14.34
C LYS A 67 4.03 -12.45 13.86
N LEU A 68 3.32 -11.61 14.61
CA LEU A 68 3.16 -10.17 14.31
C LEU A 68 4.18 -9.28 15.06
N LEU A 69 5.10 -9.86 15.84
CA LEU A 69 6.10 -9.11 16.62
C LEU A 69 7.39 -8.79 15.86
N ILE A 70 7.49 -9.16 14.59
CA ILE A 70 8.67 -8.91 13.73
C ILE A 70 8.30 -8.00 12.56
N SER A 71 9.31 -7.46 11.86
CA SER A 71 9.13 -6.56 10.73
C SER A 71 8.30 -7.18 9.61
N GLY A 72 8.67 -8.39 9.20
CA GLY A 72 7.91 -9.25 8.28
C GLY A 72 6.74 -9.94 8.97
N ALA A 73 5.77 -9.14 9.42
CA ALA A 73 4.59 -9.62 10.12
C ALA A 73 3.77 -10.55 9.22
N ALA A 74 3.52 -11.78 9.70
CA ALA A 74 2.82 -12.78 8.91
C ALA A 74 1.35 -12.39 8.65
N ALA A 75 0.79 -12.93 7.56
CA ALA A 75 -0.64 -12.82 7.29
C ALA A 75 -1.49 -13.53 8.37
N VAL A 76 -2.73 -13.05 8.55
CA VAL A 76 -3.76 -13.70 9.35
C VAL A 76 -4.99 -13.95 8.46
N PRO A 77 -4.97 -15.01 7.61
CA PRO A 77 -5.98 -15.21 6.56
C PRO A 77 -7.40 -15.33 7.09
N ARG A 78 -7.60 -15.94 8.28
CA ARG A 78 -8.92 -16.09 8.92
C ARG A 78 -9.57 -14.74 9.26
N LEU A 79 -8.78 -13.68 9.40
CA LEU A 79 -9.24 -12.31 9.64
C LEU A 79 -9.12 -11.42 8.40
N GLY A 80 -8.78 -11.97 7.23
CA GLY A 80 -8.62 -11.20 5.99
C GLY A 80 -7.44 -10.23 6.03
N ILE A 81 -6.44 -10.48 6.88
CA ILE A 81 -5.26 -9.62 7.05
C ILE A 81 -4.10 -10.21 6.25
N LYS A 82 -3.54 -9.42 5.33
CA LYS A 82 -2.36 -9.81 4.54
C LYS A 82 -1.08 -9.73 5.39
N GLY A 83 0.07 -10.15 4.86
CA GLY A 83 1.36 -10.03 5.56
C GLY A 83 1.93 -8.62 5.40
N TYR A 84 2.32 -7.96 6.50
CA TYR A 84 2.80 -6.58 6.50
C TYR A 84 4.30 -6.53 6.71
N GLU A 85 4.99 -5.71 5.94
CA GLU A 85 6.38 -5.35 6.23
C GLU A 85 6.43 -3.91 6.70
N TRP A 86 6.59 -3.70 8.01
CA TRP A 86 6.59 -2.35 8.59
C TRP A 86 7.96 -1.69 8.60
N TRP A 87 9.04 -2.44 8.36
CA TRP A 87 10.38 -1.85 8.25
C TRP A 87 10.57 -1.24 6.86
N SER A 88 10.29 0.06 6.79
CA SER A 88 10.60 0.95 5.68
C SER A 88 11.54 2.07 6.13
N GLU A 89 12.29 2.64 5.19
CA GLU A 89 13.29 3.67 5.47
C GLU A 89 12.99 4.94 4.68
N ALA A 90 13.05 6.11 5.35
CA ALA A 90 12.70 7.40 4.74
C ALA A 90 13.52 8.59 5.29
N LEU A 91 14.74 8.36 5.79
CA LEU A 91 15.55 9.36 6.52
C LEU A 91 15.71 10.71 5.78
N HIS A 92 15.91 10.67 4.47
CA HIS A 92 16.05 11.87 3.63
C HIS A 92 15.41 11.66 2.25
N GLY A 93 14.18 11.13 2.29
CA GLY A 93 13.48 10.58 1.13
C GLY A 93 13.33 9.06 1.26
N VAL A 94 12.33 8.51 0.58
CA VAL A 94 12.03 7.08 0.60
C VAL A 94 13.23 6.31 0.08
N SER A 95 13.60 5.23 0.77
CA SER A 95 14.72 4.37 0.44
C SER A 95 14.26 2.96 0.07
N ASN A 96 15.00 2.30 -0.81
CA ASN A 96 14.82 0.87 -1.11
C ASN A 96 15.69 -0.05 -0.21
N VAL A 97 16.38 0.54 0.77
CA VAL A 97 17.09 -0.19 1.83
C VAL A 97 16.07 -0.84 2.74
N GLY A 98 16.37 -2.08 3.15
CA GLY A 98 15.46 -2.90 3.94
C GLY A 98 14.39 -3.61 3.09
N PRO A 99 13.42 -4.25 3.76
CA PRO A 99 12.43 -5.11 3.10
C PRO A 99 11.16 -4.37 2.65
N GLY A 100 10.76 -3.27 3.28
CA GLY A 100 9.43 -2.67 3.10
C GLY A 100 9.20 -1.88 1.81
N THR A 101 10.26 -1.42 1.14
CA THR A 101 10.15 -0.64 -0.10
C THR A 101 11.09 -1.17 -1.18
N LYS A 102 10.60 -1.22 -2.43
CA LYS A 102 11.35 -1.57 -3.63
C LYS A 102 10.99 -0.60 -4.75
N PHE A 103 12.00 -0.18 -5.51
CA PHE A 103 11.82 0.61 -6.71
C PHE A 103 11.83 -0.28 -7.95
N GLY A 104 11.05 0.10 -8.95
CA GLY A 104 10.88 -0.63 -10.21
C GLY A 104 9.54 -0.31 -10.86
N GLY A 105 9.33 -0.80 -12.09
CA GLY A 105 8.08 -0.59 -12.83
C GLY A 105 7.67 0.88 -12.89
N ASP A 106 6.43 1.16 -12.45
CA ASP A 106 5.84 2.50 -12.43
C ASP A 106 6.54 3.47 -11.46
N PHE A 107 7.31 2.97 -10.48
CA PHE A 107 8.00 3.77 -9.47
C PHE A 107 9.52 3.43 -9.47
N PRO A 108 10.29 3.93 -10.46
CA PRO A 108 11.70 3.57 -10.64
C PRO A 108 12.63 4.16 -9.57
N GLY A 109 12.15 5.09 -8.74
CA GLY A 109 12.92 5.71 -7.67
C GLY A 109 12.10 6.70 -6.84
N ALA A 110 12.76 7.37 -5.90
CA ALA A 110 12.20 8.45 -5.10
C ALA A 110 13.18 9.63 -5.03
N THR A 111 12.69 10.81 -4.67
CA THR A 111 13.52 11.99 -4.44
C THR A 111 14.53 11.71 -3.32
N SER A 112 15.81 12.01 -3.57
CA SER A 112 16.88 11.94 -2.58
C SER A 112 17.23 13.35 -2.13
N PHE A 113 16.84 13.71 -0.91
CA PHE A 113 17.12 15.01 -0.32
C PHE A 113 18.55 15.04 0.26
N PRO A 114 19.10 16.23 0.59
CA PRO A 114 20.33 16.30 1.36
C PRO A 114 20.24 15.52 2.68
N GLN A 115 21.35 14.94 3.12
CA GLN A 115 21.41 14.25 4.41
C GLN A 115 20.99 15.17 5.55
N VAL A 116 20.45 14.61 6.64
CA VAL A 116 19.86 15.36 7.75
C VAL A 116 20.79 16.46 8.30
N ILE A 117 22.10 16.23 8.33
CA ILE A 117 23.08 17.23 8.78
C ILE A 117 23.12 18.46 7.87
N THR A 118 23.03 18.27 6.55
CA THR A 118 23.01 19.35 5.57
C THR A 118 21.68 20.08 5.59
N THR A 119 20.57 19.34 5.67
CA THR A 119 19.22 19.93 5.78
C THR A 119 19.09 20.77 7.05
N ALA A 120 19.58 20.27 8.20
CA ALA A 120 19.60 21.02 9.45
C ALA A 120 20.48 22.28 9.38
N SER A 121 21.57 22.25 8.61
CA SER A 121 22.46 23.40 8.39
C SER A 121 21.81 24.55 7.61
N SER A 122 20.61 24.36 7.06
CA SER A 122 19.83 25.45 6.47
C SER A 122 19.21 26.38 7.52
N PHE A 123 19.10 25.93 8.78
CA PHE A 123 18.37 26.62 9.85
C PHE A 123 16.94 27.02 9.47
N ASN A 124 16.30 26.24 8.58
CA ASN A 124 14.97 26.53 8.06
C ASN A 124 13.98 25.41 8.45
N ALA A 125 13.18 25.64 9.49
CA ALA A 125 12.19 24.68 9.96
C ALA A 125 11.09 24.41 8.93
N THR A 126 10.69 25.44 8.17
CA THR A 126 9.69 25.29 7.10
C THR A 126 10.21 24.38 5.98
N LEU A 127 11.50 24.47 5.65
CA LEU A 127 12.13 23.56 4.68
C LEU A 127 12.15 22.12 5.22
N TRP A 128 12.53 21.93 6.48
CA TRP A 128 12.52 20.61 7.12
C TRP A 128 11.12 19.97 7.08
N GLU A 129 10.09 20.74 7.43
CA GLU A 129 8.71 20.28 7.36
C GLU A 129 8.28 19.98 5.92
N ALA A 130 8.64 20.83 4.96
CA ALA A 130 8.33 20.63 3.56
C ALA A 130 8.95 19.35 2.96
N ILE A 131 10.11 18.92 3.46
CA ILE A 131 10.74 17.65 3.06
C ILE A 131 9.97 16.43 3.60
N GLY A 132 9.36 16.55 4.78
CA GLY A 132 8.66 15.44 5.44
C GLY A 132 7.18 15.28 5.07
N ARG A 133 6.60 16.24 4.33
CA ARG A 133 5.21 16.22 3.85
C ARG A 133 5.08 15.37 2.58
#